data_AF-A0AAV8X6B6-F1
#
_entry.id   AF-A0AAV8X6B6-F1
#
_cell.length_a   1.000
_cell.length_b   1.000
_cell.length_c   1.000
_cell.angle_alpha   90.00
_cell.angle_beta   90.00
_cell.angle_gamma   90.00
#
_symmetry.space_group_name_H-M   'P 1'
#
loop_
_entity.id
_entity.type
_entity.pdbx_description
1 polymer ?
#
loop_
_entity_poly.entity_id
_entity_poly.type
_entity_poly.pdbx_seq_one_letter_code
_entity_poly.pdbx_strand_id
1 'polypeptide(L)'
;MILQMIGYGDRTRTQAFVFFFVFQVVRLFQEIYPELPPISQGTVSKIEKQFRERGHAVRQLKKNPPNKLSDDQKLDVMLMLEENTHTLSRHTASVLNISHSSIPRVLTEHQMHPSKLVPPNKLAEDDFDRRILFCEQMM
;
A
#
# COMPACT_ATOMS: atom_id res chain seq x y z
N MET A 1 17.24 0.71 -16.13
CA MET A 1 18.54 0.62 -15.43
C MET A 1 19.60 1.41 -16.21
N ILE A 2 19.44 2.73 -16.33
CA ILE A 2 20.37 3.61 -17.10
C ILE A 2 21.13 4.58 -16.18
N LEU A 3 20.55 4.92 -15.02
CA LEU A 3 21.14 5.89 -14.09
C LEU A 3 22.32 5.36 -13.27
N GLN A 4 22.53 4.03 -13.25
CA GLN A 4 23.59 3.39 -12.46
C GLN A 4 24.89 3.12 -13.25
N MET A 5 24.95 3.36 -14.56
CA MET A 5 26.08 2.90 -15.38
C MET A 5 27.15 3.95 -15.72
N ILE A 6 27.09 5.20 -15.25
CA ILE A 6 28.10 6.24 -15.61
C ILE A 6 28.63 6.99 -14.36
N GLY A 7 28.88 6.29 -13.25
CA GLY A 7 29.35 6.96 -12.04
C GLY A 7 29.86 6.04 -10.96
N TYR A 8 30.69 5.06 -11.32
CA TYR A 8 31.49 4.34 -10.32
C TYR A 8 32.84 5.08 -10.18
N GLY A 9 33.02 5.79 -9.08
CA GLY A 9 34.27 6.48 -8.77
C GLY A 9 34.10 7.50 -7.65
N ASP A 10 34.67 7.18 -6.50
CA ASP A 10 34.78 7.96 -5.26
C ASP A 10 35.34 9.38 -5.48
N ARG A 11 34.53 10.28 -6.01
CA ARG A 11 34.86 11.70 -6.07
C ARG A 11 33.68 12.46 -5.50
N THR A 12 33.95 13.20 -4.43
CA THR A 12 33.08 14.22 -3.89
C THR A 12 32.62 15.14 -5.03
N ARG A 13 31.42 14.87 -5.56
CA ARG A 13 30.84 15.63 -6.68
C ARG A 13 30.55 17.05 -6.20
N THR A 14 31.40 18.00 -6.57
CA THR A 14 31.15 19.44 -6.45
C THR A 14 29.93 19.84 -7.28
N GLN A 15 29.25 20.92 -6.88
CA GLN A 15 28.00 21.39 -7.50
C GLN A 15 28.12 21.57 -9.04
N ALA A 16 29.30 22.00 -9.51
CA ALA A 16 29.62 22.14 -10.92
C ALA A 16 29.61 20.80 -11.70
N PHE A 17 30.08 19.72 -11.09
CA PHE A 17 30.07 18.40 -11.73
C PHE A 17 28.66 17.84 -11.87
N VAL A 18 27.80 18.09 -10.88
CA VAL A 18 26.38 17.69 -10.93
C VAL A 18 25.67 18.41 -12.08
N PHE A 19 25.91 19.72 -12.24
CA PHE A 19 25.36 20.50 -13.35
C PHE A 19 25.78 19.95 -14.72
N PHE A 20 27.08 19.68 -14.90
CA PHE A 20 27.60 19.13 -16.14
C PHE A 20 27.04 17.74 -16.45
N PHE A 21 26.96 16.87 -15.44
CA PHE A 21 26.36 15.54 -15.56
C PHE A 21 24.88 15.62 -15.96
N VAL A 22 24.09 16.49 -15.31
CA VAL A 22 22.67 16.69 -15.63
C VAL A 22 22.50 17.14 -17.08
N PHE A 23 23.33 18.08 -17.56
CA PHE A 23 23.31 18.53 -18.95
C PHE A 23 23.58 17.39 -19.94
N GLN A 24 24.62 16.58 -19.69
CA GLN A 24 24.97 15.45 -20.54
C GLN A 24 23.86 14.40 -20.60
N VAL A 25 23.24 14.09 -19.45
CA VAL A 25 22.14 13.11 -19.40
C VAL A 25 20.94 13.57 -20.21
N VAL A 26 20.58 14.86 -20.16
CA VAL A 26 19.48 15.40 -20.98
C VAL A 26 19.77 15.24 -22.47
N ARG A 27 20.99 15.60 -22.91
CA ARG A 27 21.41 15.42 -24.30
C ARG A 27 21.37 13.97 -24.76
N LEU A 28 22.00 13.07 -24.00
CA LEU A 28 22.02 11.64 -24.34
C LEU A 28 20.61 11.04 -24.37
N PHE A 29 19.73 11.46 -23.46
CA PHE A 29 18.35 10.98 -23.44
C PHE A 29 17.58 11.39 -24.71
N GLN A 30 17.77 12.62 -25.18
CA GLN A 30 17.17 13.12 -26.41
C GLN A 30 17.75 12.44 -27.66
N GLU A 31 19.06 12.14 -27.67
CA GLU A 31 19.72 11.42 -28.76
C GLU A 31 19.24 9.96 -28.85
N ILE A 32 19.02 9.29 -27.71
CA ILE A 32 18.58 7.88 -27.67
C ILE A 32 17.07 7.75 -27.92
N TYR A 33 16.27 8.73 -27.48
CA TYR A 33 14.81 8.70 -27.57
C TYR A 33 14.25 9.97 -28.24
N PRO A 34 14.47 10.14 -29.56
CA PRO A 34 14.03 11.33 -30.28
C PRO A 34 12.50 11.46 -30.38
N GLU A 35 11.78 10.33 -30.31
CA GLU A 35 10.31 10.28 -30.38
C GLU A 35 9.62 10.71 -29.06
N LEU A 36 10.37 10.81 -27.96
CA LEU A 36 9.82 11.18 -26.66
C LEU A 36 9.91 12.70 -26.41
N PRO A 37 8.97 13.26 -25.62
CA PRO A 37 9.06 14.65 -25.20
C PRO A 37 10.40 14.95 -24.51
N PRO A 38 11.05 16.10 -24.80
CA PRO A 38 12.29 16.51 -24.17
C PRO A 38 12.20 16.50 -22.63
N ILE A 39 13.13 15.80 -21.97
CA ILE A 39 13.23 15.84 -20.51
C ILE A 39 13.91 17.14 -20.06
N SER A 40 13.36 17.78 -19.03
CA SER A 40 13.96 19.01 -18.47
C SER A 40 15.17 18.69 -17.57
N GLN A 41 16.16 19.58 -17.55
CA GLN A 41 17.27 19.48 -16.58
C GLN A 41 16.80 19.47 -15.13
N GLY A 42 15.73 20.21 -14.81
CA GLY A 42 15.13 20.22 -13.48
C GLY A 42 14.58 18.85 -13.07
N THR A 43 14.06 18.07 -14.01
CA THR A 43 13.60 16.69 -13.77
C THR A 43 14.78 15.79 -13.42
N VAL A 44 15.86 15.83 -14.22
CA VAL A 44 17.06 15.02 -13.99
C VAL A 44 17.74 15.40 -12.68
N SER A 45 17.84 16.69 -12.36
CA SER A 45 18.41 17.16 -11.09
C SER A 45 17.59 16.72 -9.87
N LYS A 46 16.25 16.75 -9.94
CA LYS A 46 15.38 16.22 -8.88
C LYS A 46 15.58 14.72 -8.67
N ILE A 47 15.73 13.97 -9.76
CA ILE A 47 15.97 12.52 -9.71
C ILE A 47 17.34 12.22 -9.11
N GLU A 48 18.41 12.93 -9.52
CA GLU A 48 19.76 12.78 -8.94
C GLU A 48 19.75 13.07 -7.44
N LYS A 49 19.09 14.16 -7.03
CA LYS A 49 18.95 14.52 -5.62
C LYS A 49 18.22 13.44 -4.83
N GLN A 50 17.11 12.92 -5.36
CA GLN A 50 16.36 11.83 -4.73
C GLN A 50 17.20 10.55 -4.58
N PHE A 51 17.98 10.20 -5.62
CA PHE A 51 18.90 9.07 -5.55
C PHE A 51 20.01 9.28 -4.53
N ARG A 52 20.58 10.48 -4.44
CA ARG A 52 21.63 10.80 -3.46
C ARG A 52 21.11 10.73 -2.02
N GLU A 53 19.92 11.27 -1.77
CA GLU A 53 19.33 11.32 -0.43
C GLU A 53 18.74 9.97 0.02
N ARG A 54 18.16 9.20 -0.90
CA ARG A 54 17.32 8.04 -0.57
C ARG A 54 17.79 6.72 -1.19
N GLY A 55 18.74 6.75 -2.12
CA GLY A 55 19.19 5.57 -2.89
C GLY A 55 18.25 5.15 -4.02
N HIS A 56 17.08 5.79 -4.18
CA HIS A 56 16.10 5.47 -5.22
C HIS A 56 15.26 6.69 -5.62
N ALA A 57 14.75 6.72 -6.86
CA ALA A 57 13.88 7.79 -7.38
C ALA A 57 12.38 7.53 -7.25
N VAL A 58 11.98 6.46 -6.55
CA VAL A 58 10.56 6.18 -6.34
C VAL A 58 9.96 7.23 -5.42
N ARG A 59 8.86 7.85 -5.87
CA ARG A 59 8.10 8.81 -5.08
C ARG A 59 7.50 8.08 -3.87
N GLN A 60 7.85 8.54 -2.67
CA GLN A 60 7.17 8.10 -1.44
C GLN A 60 5.68 8.46 -1.56
N LEU A 61 4.82 7.44 -1.46
CA LEU A 61 3.39 7.64 -1.30
C LEU A 61 3.18 8.47 -0.04
N LYS A 62 2.37 9.53 -0.12
CA LYS A 62 2.03 10.30 1.08
C LYS A 62 1.35 9.34 2.05
N LYS A 63 1.90 9.21 3.26
CA LYS A 63 1.22 8.48 4.34
C LYS A 63 -0.12 9.18 4.58
N ASN A 64 -1.20 8.41 4.60
CA ASN A 64 -2.50 8.95 4.98
C ASN A 64 -2.40 9.53 6.39
N PRO A 65 -3.10 10.64 6.68
CA PRO A 65 -3.12 11.19 8.03
C PRO A 65 -3.59 10.11 9.01
N PRO A 66 -2.98 10.03 10.21
CA PRO A 66 -3.37 9.06 11.22
C PRO A 66 -4.84 9.27 11.61
N ASN A 67 -5.48 8.19 12.03
CA ASN A 67 -6.84 8.27 12.55
C ASN A 67 -6.87 9.14 13.81
N LYS A 68 -7.89 10.00 13.94
CA LYS A 68 -8.04 10.92 15.08
C LYS A 68 -8.71 10.27 16.30
N LEU A 69 -9.20 9.05 16.16
CA LEU A 69 -9.84 8.29 17.25
C LEU A 69 -8.81 7.95 18.33
N SER A 70 -9.27 7.93 19.59
CA SER A 70 -8.46 7.38 20.69
C SER A 70 -8.26 5.88 20.52
N ASP A 71 -7.23 5.33 21.16
CA ASP A 71 -6.96 3.90 21.07
C ASP A 71 -8.08 3.05 21.67
N ASP A 72 -8.76 3.54 22.72
CA ASP A 72 -9.95 2.90 23.30
C ASP A 72 -11.09 2.81 22.27
N GLN A 73 -11.37 3.90 21.55
CA GLN A 73 -12.40 3.91 20.52
C GLN A 73 -12.05 2.98 19.35
N LYS A 74 -10.77 2.83 19.02
CA LYS A 74 -10.33 1.85 18.00
C LYS A 74 -10.58 0.43 18.50
N LEU A 75 -10.27 0.15 19.76
CA LEU A 75 -10.49 -1.15 20.37
C LEU A 75 -11.97 -1.52 20.38
N ASP A 76 -12.85 -0.58 20.76
CA ASP A 76 -14.31 -0.80 20.74
C ASP A 76 -14.83 -1.12 19.34
N VAL A 77 -14.33 -0.42 18.31
CA VAL A 77 -14.66 -0.72 16.91
C VAL A 77 -14.23 -2.14 16.53
N MET A 78 -13.03 -2.53 16.96
CA MET A 78 -12.49 -3.84 16.64
C MET A 78 -13.29 -4.96 17.30
N LEU A 79 -13.55 -4.83 18.60
CA LEU A 79 -14.30 -5.81 19.39
C LEU A 79 -15.71 -6.01 18.84
N MET A 80 -16.43 -4.93 18.55
CA MET A 80 -17.80 -5.01 18.05
C MET A 80 -17.90 -5.73 16.69
N LEU A 81 -16.89 -5.58 15.83
CA LEU A 81 -16.82 -6.24 14.53
C LEU A 81 -16.30 -7.67 14.61
N GLU A 82 -15.50 -8.01 15.63
CA GLU A 82 -15.06 -9.37 15.91
C GLU A 82 -16.19 -10.22 16.48
N GLU A 83 -16.96 -9.69 17.43
CA GLU A 83 -18.12 -10.36 18.01
C GLU A 83 -19.22 -10.59 16.97
N ASN A 84 -19.42 -9.64 16.06
CA ASN A 84 -20.45 -9.73 15.03
C ASN A 84 -19.94 -9.22 13.68
N THR A 85 -19.30 -10.09 12.93
CA THR A 85 -18.74 -9.83 11.58
C THR A 85 -19.76 -9.34 10.56
N HIS A 86 -21.04 -9.65 10.76
CA HIS A 86 -22.15 -9.22 9.91
C HIS A 86 -22.71 -7.84 10.25
N THR A 87 -22.22 -7.20 11.33
CA THR A 87 -22.67 -5.85 11.67
C THR A 87 -22.25 -4.86 10.59
N LEU A 88 -23.22 -4.07 10.14
CA LEU A 88 -22.97 -3.01 9.19
C LEU A 88 -22.09 -1.95 9.87
N SER A 89 -21.04 -1.50 9.19
CA SER A 89 -20.20 -0.40 9.67
C SER A 89 -21.00 0.86 10.04
N ARG A 90 -22.15 1.10 9.40
CA ARG A 90 -23.08 2.19 9.77
C ARG A 90 -23.67 2.02 11.16
N HIS A 91 -24.02 0.79 11.53
CA HIS A 91 -24.54 0.47 12.86
C HIS A 91 -23.46 0.66 13.93
N THR A 92 -22.27 0.11 13.70
CA THR A 92 -21.09 0.31 14.59
C THR A 92 -20.77 1.79 14.79
N ALA A 93 -20.84 2.59 13.72
CA ALA A 93 -20.62 4.04 13.80
C ALA A 93 -21.65 4.74 14.70
N SER A 94 -22.91 4.34 14.57
CA SER A 94 -24.01 4.89 15.38
C SER A 94 -23.89 4.50 16.85
N VAL A 95 -23.52 3.25 17.15
CA VAL A 95 -23.40 2.77 18.53
C VAL A 95 -22.22 3.42 19.23
N LEU A 96 -21.08 3.53 18.56
CA LEU A 96 -19.85 4.10 19.12
C LEU A 96 -19.78 5.62 19.00
N ASN A 97 -20.80 6.27 18.42
CA ASN A 97 -20.85 7.72 18.16
C ASN A 97 -19.60 8.25 17.43
N ILE A 98 -19.11 7.49 16.45
CA ILE A 98 -17.96 7.85 15.62
C ILE A 98 -18.35 8.12 14.17
N SER A 99 -17.49 8.82 13.43
CA SER A 99 -17.68 8.96 11.99
C SER A 99 -17.62 7.60 11.30
N HIS A 100 -18.61 7.31 10.47
CA HIS A 100 -18.62 6.11 9.61
C HIS A 100 -17.35 5.97 8.77
N SER A 101 -16.78 7.09 8.32
CA SER A 101 -15.54 7.13 7.53
C SER A 101 -14.29 6.72 8.33
N SER A 102 -14.35 6.73 9.65
CA SER A 102 -13.23 6.32 10.52
C SER A 102 -13.13 4.81 10.64
N ILE A 103 -14.23 4.07 10.56
CA ILE A 103 -14.26 2.61 10.67
C ILE A 103 -13.37 1.91 9.64
N PRO A 104 -13.50 2.15 8.32
CA PRO A 104 -12.63 1.50 7.34
C PRO A 104 -11.15 1.88 7.52
N ARG A 105 -10.85 3.05 8.12
CA ARG A 105 -9.47 3.43 8.45
C ARG A 105 -8.93 2.61 9.60
N VAL A 106 -9.69 2.44 10.69
CA VAL A 106 -9.33 1.55 11.82
C VAL A 106 -9.09 0.14 11.29
N LEU A 107 -10.00 -0.39 10.47
CA LEU A 107 -9.88 -1.73 9.91
C LEU A 107 -8.62 -1.91 9.06
N THR A 108 -8.29 -0.92 8.23
CA THR A 108 -7.06 -0.96 7.40
C THR A 108 -5.80 -0.84 8.26
N GLU A 109 -5.82 0.02 9.27
CA GLU A 109 -4.72 0.24 10.22
C GLU A 109 -4.37 -1.05 10.99
N HIS A 110 -5.39 -1.81 11.40
CA HIS A 110 -5.25 -3.06 12.15
C HIS A 110 -5.34 -4.33 11.28
N GLN A 111 -5.32 -4.21 9.95
CA GLN A 111 -5.38 -5.33 9.00
C GLN A 111 -6.57 -6.27 9.23
N MET A 112 -7.71 -5.71 9.66
CA MET A 112 -8.92 -6.48 9.93
C MET A 112 -9.84 -6.52 8.71
N HIS A 113 -10.40 -7.71 8.45
CA HIS A 113 -11.37 -7.94 7.38
C HIS A 113 -12.67 -8.48 8.00
N PRO A 114 -13.69 -7.63 8.21
CA PRO A 114 -14.94 -8.04 8.87
C PRO A 114 -15.64 -9.19 8.13
N SER A 115 -15.56 -9.21 6.80
CA SER A 115 -16.21 -10.20 5.97
C SER A 115 -15.35 -11.47 5.80
N LYS A 116 -15.08 -12.19 6.89
CA LYS A 116 -14.70 -13.61 6.73
C LYS A 116 -15.96 -14.38 6.31
N LEU A 117 -15.88 -15.14 5.23
CA LEU A 117 -16.96 -16.04 4.81
C LEU A 117 -17.15 -17.09 5.91
N VAL A 118 -18.10 -16.85 6.82
CA VAL A 118 -18.57 -17.90 7.71
C VAL A 118 -19.43 -18.82 6.85
N PRO A 119 -19.06 -20.11 6.70
CA PRO A 119 -19.91 -21.03 5.95
C PRO A 119 -21.30 -21.06 6.62
N PRO A 120 -22.38 -20.77 5.88
CA PRO A 120 -23.74 -20.64 6.44
C PRO A 120 -24.31 -21.98 6.92
N ASN A 121 -23.59 -23.08 6.71
CA ASN A 121 -24.04 -24.39 7.11
C ASN A 121 -23.79 -24.54 8.61
N LYS A 122 -24.87 -24.42 9.39
CA LYS A 122 -24.96 -25.02 10.73
C LYS A 122 -24.95 -26.54 10.58
N LEU A 123 -23.82 -27.11 10.16
CA LEU A 123 -23.64 -28.54 10.11
C LEU A 123 -23.72 -29.05 11.54
N ALA A 124 -24.60 -30.02 11.78
CA ALA A 124 -24.52 -30.81 13.01
C ALA A 124 -23.17 -31.56 13.02
N GLU A 125 -22.67 -31.91 14.20
CA GLU A 125 -21.40 -32.66 14.32
C GLU A 125 -21.42 -33.93 13.45
N ASP A 126 -22.57 -34.61 13.39
CA ASP A 126 -22.80 -35.82 12.58
C ASP A 126 -22.92 -35.56 11.06
N ASP A 127 -23.13 -34.33 10.61
CA ASP A 127 -23.39 -34.06 9.18
C ASP A 127 -22.16 -34.33 8.32
N PHE A 128 -20.95 -34.27 8.90
CA PHE A 128 -19.72 -34.62 8.20
C PHE A 128 -19.69 -36.13 7.89
N ASP A 129 -19.98 -36.97 8.89
CA ASP A 129 -20.02 -38.42 8.74
C ASP A 129 -21.12 -38.87 7.78
N ARG A 130 -22.31 -38.25 7.86
CA ARG A 130 -23.43 -38.52 6.94
C ARG A 130 -23.09 -38.20 5.49
N ARG A 131 -22.28 -37.14 5.25
CA ARG A 131 -21.83 -36.76 3.90
C ARG A 131 -20.79 -37.74 3.36
N ILE A 132 -19.87 -38.20 4.19
CA ILE A 132 -18.91 -39.25 3.81
C ILE A 132 -19.65 -40.52 3.45
N LEU A 133 -20.56 -40.99 4.33
CA LEU A 133 -21.35 -42.19 4.10
C LEU A 133 -22.16 -42.13 2.79
N PHE A 134 -22.79 -40.99 2.50
CA PHE A 134 -23.52 -40.79 1.25
C PHE A 134 -22.60 -40.89 0.02
N CYS A 135 -21.41 -40.28 0.06
CA CYS A 135 -20.44 -40.36 -1.03
C CYS A 135 -19.91 -41.78 -1.22
N GLU A 136 -19.68 -42.53 -0.15
CA GLU A 136 -19.27 -43.94 -0.19
C GLU A 136 -20.37 -44.85 -0.74
N GLN A 137 -21.65 -44.56 -0.45
CA GLN A 137 -22.79 -45.31 -0.98
C GLN A 137 -23.09 -45.02 -2.45
N MET A 138 -22.62 -43.89 -2.98
CA MET A 138 -22.83 -43.45 -4.36
C MET A 138 -21.65 -43.81 -5.29
N MET A 139 -20.54 -44.32 -4.76
CA MET A 139 -19.43 -44.94 -5.50
C MET A 139 -19.63 -46.45 -5.60
#